data_AF-A0A2N1E2X4-F1
#
_entry.id   AF-A0A2N1E2X4-F1
#
_cell.length_a   1.000
_cell.length_b   1.000
_cell.length_c   1.000
_cell.angle_alpha   90.00
_cell.angle_beta   90.00
_cell.angle_gamma   90.00
#
_symmetry.space_group_name_H-M   'P 1'
#
loop_
_entity.id
_entity.type
_entity.pdbx_description
1 polymer ?
#
loop_
_entity_poly.entity_id
_entity_poly.type
_entity_poly.pdbx_seq_one_letter_code
_entity_poly.pdbx_strand_id
1 'polypeptide(L)' 'MNHVRNIREKAGITQAALRRSLGWNQSRLANYESGLRCPGLSEARLIVSALNALGARCVLDEAFPPAGVSSKSAA' A
#
# COMPACT_ATOMS: atom_id res chain seq x y z
N MET A 1 -10.46 -4.73 -1.37
CA MET A 1 -9.85 -4.10 -0.18
C MET A 1 -8.34 -4.25 -0.32
N ASN A 2 -7.56 -3.18 -0.11
CA ASN A 2 -6.08 -3.29 -0.10
C ASN A 2 -5.56 -3.25 1.35
N HIS A 3 -4.27 -3.54 1.53
CA HIS A 3 -3.61 -3.61 2.84
C HIS A 3 -2.55 -2.52 3.03
N VAL A 4 -2.53 -1.50 2.17
CA VAL A 4 -1.51 -0.42 2.18
C VAL A 4 -1.41 0.26 3.55
N ARG A 5 -2.54 0.65 4.13
CA ARG A 5 -2.58 1.28 5.46
C ARG A 5 -1.98 0.38 6.53
N ASN A 6 -2.41 -0.88 6.57
CA ASN A 6 -1.98 -1.86 7.56
C ASN A 6 -0.46 -2.12 7.47
N ILE A 7 0.06 -2.28 6.25
CA ILE A 7 1.50 -2.48 6.02
C ILE A 7 2.28 -1.25 6.48
N ARG A 8 1.80 -0.06 6.08
CA ARG A 8 2.41 1.22 6.44
C ARG A 8 2.50 1.40 7.97
N GLU A 9 1.41 1.14 8.68
CA GLU A 9 1.34 1.29 10.14
C GLU A 9 2.19 0.26 10.88
N LYS A 10 2.21 -1.01 10.44
CA LYS A 10 3.10 -2.04 10.99
C LYS A 10 4.58 -1.70 10.82
N ALA A 11 4.94 -1.00 9.75
CA ALA A 11 6.29 -0.54 9.49
C ALA A 11 6.63 0.81 10.14
N GLY A 12 5.72 1.42 10.91
CA GLY A 12 5.94 2.74 11.53
C GLY A 12 5.99 3.90 10.52
N ILE A 13 5.51 3.69 9.29
CA ILE A 13 5.52 4.70 8.23
C ILE A 13 4.28 5.60 8.40
N THR A 14 4.44 6.91 8.27
CA THR A 14 3.29 7.84 8.29
C THR A 14 2.67 7.98 6.90
N GLN A 15 1.36 8.26 6.83
CA GLN A 15 0.69 8.54 5.55
C GLN A 15 1.35 9.74 4.83
N ALA A 16 1.84 10.73 5.60
CA ALA A 16 2.60 11.86 5.09
C ALA A 16 3.93 11.44 4.45
N ALA A 17 4.68 10.52 5.06
CA ALA A 17 5.93 10.01 4.49
C ALA A 17 5.68 9.26 3.17
N LEU A 18 4.69 8.37 3.15
CA LEU A 18 4.35 7.61 1.94
C LEU A 18 3.91 8.52 0.79
N ARG A 19 2.99 9.47 1.02
CA ARG A 19 2.55 10.38 -0.05
C ARG A 19 3.68 11.27 -0.57
N ARG A 20 4.62 11.70 0.30
CA ARG A 20 5.77 12.53 -0.10
C ARG A 20 6.72 11.72 -0.97
N SER A 21 7.02 10.47 -0.59
CA SER A 21 7.82 9.54 -1.40
C SER A 21 7.21 9.31 -2.79
N LEU A 22 5.88 9.26 -2.88
CA LEU A 22 5.15 9.09 -4.14
C LEU A 22 4.95 10.38 -4.95
N GLY A 23 5.28 11.56 -4.40
CA GLY A 23 4.94 12.85 -5.01
C GLY A 23 3.43 13.10 -5.12
N TRP A 24 2.62 12.50 -4.24
CA TRP A 24 1.16 12.60 -4.27
C TRP A 24 0.61 13.55 -3.20
N ASN A 25 -0.57 14.11 -3.47
CA ASN A 25 -1.35 14.80 -2.46
C ASN A 25 -1.95 13.79 -1.45
N GLN A 26 -2.36 14.31 -0.28
CA GLN A 26 -2.89 13.48 0.80
C GLN A 26 -4.19 12.77 0.39
N SER A 27 -5.11 13.47 -0.25
CA SER A 27 -6.42 12.93 -0.64
C SER A 27 -6.30 11.74 -1.59
N ARG A 28 -5.35 11.75 -2.54
CA ARG A 28 -5.11 10.63 -3.46
C ARG A 28 -4.75 9.36 -2.69
N LEU A 29 -3.77 9.44 -1.79
CA LEU A 29 -3.36 8.29 -0.99
C LEU A 29 -4.47 7.84 -0.03
N ALA A 30 -5.16 8.79 0.61
CA ALA A 30 -6.27 8.49 1.51
C ALA A 30 -7.42 7.77 0.79
N ASN A 31 -7.76 8.16 -0.44
CA ASN A 31 -8.78 7.49 -1.25
C ASN A 31 -8.39 6.06 -1.62
N TYR A 32 -7.11 5.79 -1.85
CA TYR A 32 -6.64 4.43 -2.07
C TYR A 32 -6.68 3.62 -0.77
N GLU A 33 -6.15 4.14 0.33
CA GLU A 33 -6.17 3.44 1.62
C GLU A 33 -7.58 3.16 2.15
N SER A 34 -8.57 4.01 1.84
CA SER A 34 -9.97 3.81 2.22
C SER A 34 -10.75 2.91 1.26
N GLY A 35 -10.16 2.58 0.10
CA GLY A 35 -10.84 1.84 -0.96
C GLY A 35 -11.87 2.67 -1.75
N LEU A 36 -11.97 3.98 -1.53
CA LEU A 36 -12.84 4.87 -2.32
C LEU A 36 -12.42 4.92 -3.80
N ARG A 37 -11.11 4.75 -4.06
CA ARG A 37 -10.59 4.54 -5.41
C ARG A 37 -9.75 3.26 -5.43
N CYS A 38 -9.83 2.53 -6.53
CA CYS A 38 -8.93 1.41 -6.80
C CYS A 38 -7.69 1.94 -7.56
N PRO A 39 -6.47 1.74 -7.03
CA PRO A 39 -5.26 2.02 -7.79
C PRO A 39 -5.14 1.06 -8.98
N GLY A 40 -4.63 1.54 -10.11
CA GLY A 40 -4.23 0.69 -11.22
C GLY A 40 -2.94 -0.08 -10.89
N LEU A 41 -2.52 -0.97 -11.79
CA LEU A 41 -1.31 -1.77 -11.61
C LEU A 41 -0.05 -0.90 -11.44
N SER A 42 0.04 0.20 -12.19
CA SER A 42 1.16 1.14 -12.11
C SER A 42 1.22 1.82 -10.74
N GLU A 43 0.10 2.33 -10.24
CA GLU A 43 0.01 2.91 -8.89
C GLU A 43 0.31 1.88 -7.81
N ALA A 44 -0.19 0.65 -7.96
CA ALA A 44 0.06 -0.42 -7.00
C ALA A 44 1.56 -0.74 -6.89
N ARG A 45 2.28 -0.82 -8.02
CA ARG A 45 3.73 -1.01 -8.04
C ARG A 45 4.48 0.16 -7.41
N LEU A 46 4.08 1.39 -7.69
CA LEU A 46 4.66 2.59 -7.07
C LEU A 46 4.48 2.58 -5.54
N ILE A 47 3.28 2.23 -5.06
CA ILE A 47 2.99 2.15 -3.63
C ILE A 47 3.88 1.11 -2.94
N VAL A 48 4.00 -0.10 -3.50
CA VAL A 48 4.84 -1.17 -2.95
C VAL A 48 6.31 -0.75 -2.93
N SER A 49 6.80 -0.17 -4.03
CA SER A 49 8.17 0.33 -4.11
C SER A 49 8.45 1.41 -3.07
N ALA A 50 7.53 2.36 -2.89
CA ALA A 50 7.67 3.44 -1.92
C ALA A 50 7.59 2.93 -0.48
N LEU A 51 6.71 1.97 -0.18
CA LEU A 51 6.66 1.29 1.13
C LEU A 51 7.98 0.61 1.45
N ASN A 52 8.52 -0.17 0.51
CA ASN A 52 9.79 -0.88 0.71
C ASN A 52 10.97 0.09 0.86
N ALA A 53 11.00 1.18 0.09
CA ALA A 53 12.01 2.25 0.23
C ALA A 53 11.94 2.96 1.60
N LEU A 54 10.77 2.98 2.24
CA LEU A 54 10.55 3.56 3.57
C LEU A 54 10.74 2.55 4.71
N GLY A 55 11.16 1.32 4.41
CA GLY A 55 11.50 0.30 5.42
C GLY A 55 10.44 -0.77 5.65
N ALA A 56 9.33 -0.77 4.90
CA ALA A 56 8.43 -1.92 4.88
C ALA A 56 9.08 -3.10 4.15
N ARG A 57 8.55 -4.31 4.37
CA ARG A 57 8.85 -5.48 3.56
C ARG A 57 7.53 -6.06 3.09
N CYS A 58 7.12 -5.70 1.88
CA CYS A 58 5.93 -6.25 1.28
C CYS A 58 6.06 -6.48 -0.22
N VAL A 59 5.29 -7.44 -0.73
CA VAL A 59 5.10 -7.66 -2.17
C VAL A 59 3.74 -7.16 -2.65
N LEU A 60 3.54 -7.16 -3.97
CA LEU A 60 2.31 -6.67 -4.59
C LEU A 60 1.06 -7.39 -4.06
N ASP A 61 1.10 -8.72 -3.98
CA ASP A 61 -0.05 -9.52 -3.55
C ASP A 61 -0.36 -9.39 -2.05
N GLU A 62 0.61 -8.97 -1.24
CA GLU A 62 0.36 -8.64 0.17
C GLU A 62 -0.32 -7.27 0.31
N ALA A 63 0.07 -6.29 -0.51
CA ALA A 63 -0.54 -4.97 -0.50
C ALA A 63 -1.89 -4.94 -1.22
N PHE A 64 -2.04 -5.73 -2.29
CA PHE A 64 -3.18 -5.77 -3.19
C PHE A 64 -3.51 -7.23 -3.54
N PRO A 65 -4.10 -8.00 -2.62
CA PRO A 65 -4.37 -9.41 -2.84
C PRO A 65 -5.34 -9.64 -4.00
N PRO A 66 -5.11 -10.69 -4.83
CA PRO A 66 -6.04 -11.07 -5.88
C PRO A 66 -7.40 -11.45 -5.27
N ALA A 67 -8.47 -11.12 -5.99
CA ALA A 67 -9.83 -11.39 -5.54
C ALA A 67 -10.02 -12.91 -5.29
N GLY A 68 -10.48 -13.27 -4.09
CA GLY A 68 -10.75 -14.67 -3.72
C GLY A 68 -9.62 -15.40 -3.00
N VAL A 69 -8.45 -14.78 -2.81
CA VAL A 69 -7.35 -15.40 -2.05
C VAL A 69 -7.32 -14.83 -0.64
N SER A 70 -7.85 -15.60 0.32
CA SER A 70 -7.57 -15.34 1.74
C SER A 70 -6.10 -15.66 1.98
N SER A 71 -5.29 -14.64 2.32
CA SER A 71 -3.87 -14.86 2.61
C SER A 71 -3.74 -15.68 3.89
N LYS A 72 -3.66 -17.01 3.76
CA LYS A 72 -3.12 -17.84 4.83
C LYS A 72 -1.61 -17.67 4.81
N SER A 73 -1.08 -17.19 5.94
CA SER A 73 0.36 -17.03 6.19
C SER A 73 1.13 -18.27 5.76
N ALA A 74 2.23 -18.05 5.03
CA ALA A 74 3.34 -18.98 5.01
C ALA A 74 3.89 -19.09 6.44
N ALA A 75 3.78 -20.28 7.02
CA ALA A 75 4.47 -20.70 8.24
C ALA A 75 5.55 -21.70 7.83
#